data_AF-A0A7J7IG76-F1
#
_entry.id   AF-A0A7J7IG76-F1
#
_cell.length_a   1.000
_cell.length_b   1.000
_cell.length_c   1.000
_cell.angle_alpha   90.00
_cell.angle_beta   90.00
_cell.angle_gamma   90.00
#
_symmetry.space_group_name_H-M   'P 1'
#
loop_
_entity.id
_entity.type
_entity.pdbx_description
1 polymer ?
#
loop_
_entity_poly.entity_id
_entity_poly.type
_entity_poly.pdbx_seq_one_letter_code
_entity_poly.pdbx_strand_id
1 'polypeptide(L)'
;MGLVQIPNRRFTLWWSPTINRSRVYMGFRAQLDLTGIFMYGKLPTLKISLLQVFRGHLWQRIHESLVMDLCAALDAGLTERARAANAPVVVQKERIHPRKSYRMHWSSADIRVDFVQPVQVSAMPFALDAAVRFESMSREQQQRSSCKEDDTVTAVFWLDVQLRWGDYDDHDAARYAAIKFREYTAPGARSLYPSPYGLLVVFDLAYAEWSAYGHAGALGIATLVAEALPAIASHNQALTLLRERLRKALQLLRSRDR
;
A
#
# COMPACT_ATOMS: atom_id res chain seq x y z
N MET A 1 38.42 27.43 6.47
CA MET A 1 38.47 26.07 7.03
C MET A 1 37.05 25.60 7.34
N GLY A 2 36.46 24.68 6.56
CA GLY A 2 35.19 24.02 6.93
C GLY A 2 34.10 23.89 5.86
N LEU A 3 34.32 24.27 4.60
CA LEU A 3 33.40 23.99 3.49
C LEU A 3 34.04 22.89 2.64
N VAL A 4 33.25 21.91 2.17
CA VAL A 4 33.68 20.77 1.33
C VAL A 4 34.17 19.53 2.10
N GLN A 5 33.29 18.86 2.85
CA GLN A 5 33.46 17.40 3.08
C GLN A 5 32.19 16.64 3.51
N ILE A 6 31.05 17.31 3.75
CA ILE A 6 29.76 16.61 3.85
C ILE A 6 29.27 16.40 2.40
N PRO A 7 29.08 15.17 1.91
CA PRO A 7 28.37 14.94 0.66
C PRO A 7 27.07 15.73 0.73
N ASN A 8 26.90 16.70 -0.18
CA ASN A 8 25.87 17.73 -0.09
C ASN A 8 24.53 17.06 0.27
N ARG A 9 23.88 17.42 1.41
CA ARG A 9 22.67 16.72 1.93
C ARG A 9 21.63 16.51 0.83
N ARG A 10 21.52 17.51 -0.05
CA ARG A 10 20.72 17.50 -1.27
C ARG A 10 21.13 16.40 -2.25
N PHE A 11 22.42 16.29 -2.58
CA PHE A 11 22.96 15.26 -3.47
C PHE A 11 22.67 13.86 -2.93
N THR A 12 22.96 13.61 -1.66
CA THR A 12 22.72 12.30 -1.04
C THR A 12 21.24 11.93 -1.02
N LEU A 13 20.34 12.89 -0.75
CA LEU A 13 18.90 12.63 -0.79
C LEU A 13 18.40 12.42 -2.22
N TRP A 14 18.86 13.22 -3.19
CA TRP A 14 18.48 13.12 -4.60
C TRP A 14 18.84 11.75 -5.20
N TRP A 15 20.07 11.30 -4.98
CA TRP A 15 20.53 9.99 -5.45
C TRP A 15 20.20 8.86 -4.49
N SER A 16 19.35 9.10 -3.48
CA SER A 16 19.07 8.12 -2.42
C SER A 16 18.62 6.74 -2.93
N PRO A 17 17.78 6.60 -3.97
CA PRO A 17 17.36 5.28 -4.46
C PRO A 17 18.51 4.48 -5.08
N THR A 18 19.53 5.14 -5.63
CA THR A 18 20.68 4.48 -6.27
C THR A 18 21.80 4.21 -5.28
N ILE A 19 22.04 5.12 -4.33
CA ILE A 19 23.11 4.93 -3.34
C ILE A 19 22.70 3.97 -2.23
N ASN A 20 21.45 4.01 -1.76
CA ASN A 20 20.98 3.18 -0.64
C ASN A 20 20.27 1.92 -1.16
N ARG A 21 21.04 0.97 -1.68
CA ARG A 21 20.53 -0.29 -2.24
C ARG A 21 21.25 -1.52 -1.72
N SER A 22 20.50 -2.62 -1.59
CA SER A 22 21.00 -3.89 -1.04
C SER A 22 22.11 -4.54 -1.87
N ARG A 23 22.17 -4.25 -3.18
CA ARG A 23 23.21 -4.79 -4.08
C ARG A 23 24.55 -4.04 -4.01
N VAL A 24 24.60 -2.86 -3.39
CA VAL A 24 25.83 -2.06 -3.24
C VAL A 24 26.50 -2.29 -1.89
N TYR A 25 25.70 -2.44 -0.84
CA TYR A 25 26.23 -2.67 0.50
C TYR A 25 25.89 -4.08 0.97
N MET A 26 26.91 -4.90 1.22
CA MET A 26 26.74 -6.24 1.78
C MET A 26 26.68 -6.20 3.32
N GLY A 27 25.81 -7.02 3.91
CA GLY A 27 25.86 -7.36 5.33
C GLY A 27 25.31 -6.32 6.32
N PHE A 28 24.87 -5.15 5.85
CA PHE A 28 24.21 -4.15 6.70
C PHE A 28 22.78 -3.88 6.21
N ARG A 29 21.79 -4.06 7.09
CA ARG A 29 20.39 -3.69 6.86
C ARG A 29 19.80 -3.20 8.17
N ALA A 30 19.52 -1.92 8.26
CA ALA A 30 18.94 -1.30 9.45
C ALA A 30 17.66 -0.54 9.07
N GLN A 31 16.58 -0.75 9.81
CA GLN A 31 15.35 0.02 9.61
C GLN A 31 15.47 1.38 10.30
N LEU A 32 15.00 2.45 9.65
CA LEU A 32 14.91 3.78 10.26
C LEU A 32 13.74 3.86 11.23
N ASP A 33 13.97 4.47 12.39
CA ASP A 33 12.98 4.59 13.46
C ASP A 33 11.64 5.16 12.96
N LEU A 34 10.54 4.47 13.30
CA LEU A 34 9.16 4.84 12.99
C LEU A 34 8.83 4.95 11.48
N THR A 35 9.66 4.35 10.62
CA THR A 35 9.43 4.32 9.17
C THR A 35 9.69 2.93 8.61
N GLY A 36 9.17 2.65 7.43
CA GLY A 36 9.46 1.42 6.71
C GLY A 36 10.76 1.42 5.90
N ILE A 37 11.60 2.45 6.08
CA ILE A 37 12.79 2.64 5.24
C ILE A 37 13.93 1.80 5.78
N PHE A 38 14.53 0.99 4.90
CA PHE A 38 15.76 0.27 5.20
C PHE A 38 16.98 1.03 4.69
N MET A 39 17.99 1.14 5.54
CA MET A 39 19.32 1.63 5.23
C MET A 39 20.25 0.44 5.03
N TYR A 40 20.87 0.37 3.87
CA TYR A 40 21.79 -0.72 3.52
C TYR A 40 23.27 -0.38 3.80
N GLY A 41 23.59 0.89 4.04
CA GLY A 41 24.93 1.33 4.43
C GLY A 41 24.92 2.36 5.56
N LYS A 42 26.09 2.64 6.14
CA LYS A 42 26.29 3.73 7.11
C LYS A 42 26.34 5.07 6.38
N LEU A 43 25.16 5.59 6.03
CA LEU A 43 24.98 6.88 5.35
C LEU A 43 24.36 7.90 6.31
N PRO A 44 25.15 8.51 7.24
CA PRO A 44 24.63 9.39 8.28
C PRO A 44 23.91 10.61 7.72
N THR A 45 24.42 11.19 6.63
CA THR A 45 23.78 12.32 5.94
C THR A 45 22.40 11.96 5.40
N LEU A 46 22.26 10.79 4.77
CA LEU A 46 20.97 10.31 4.25
C LEU A 46 19.98 10.03 5.39
N LYS A 47 20.45 9.34 6.45
CA LYS A 47 19.67 9.06 7.64
C LYS A 47 19.06 10.34 8.24
N ILE A 48 19.87 11.39 8.41
CA ILE A 48 19.40 12.68 8.92
C ILE A 48 18.34 13.28 7.99
N SER A 49 18.59 13.32 6.67
CA SER A 49 17.65 13.87 5.69
C SER A 49 16.30 13.15 5.72
N LEU A 50 16.28 11.81 5.71
CA LEU A 50 15.04 11.03 5.73
C LEU A 50 14.28 11.17 7.04
N LEU A 51 14.98 11.16 8.19
CA LEU A 51 14.34 11.39 9.49
C LEU A 51 13.69 12.78 9.57
N GLN A 52 14.32 13.81 8.96
CA GLN A 52 13.73 15.15 8.89
C GLN A 52 12.51 15.19 7.96
N VAL A 53 12.52 14.47 6.84
CA VAL A 53 11.33 14.35 5.96
C VAL A 53 10.17 13.68 6.70
N PHE A 54 10.43 12.57 7.40
CA PHE A 54 9.39 11.78 8.08
C PHE A 54 9.10 12.19 9.53
N ARG A 55 9.65 13.31 10.00
CA ARG A 55 9.45 13.83 11.37
C ARG A 55 7.97 14.02 11.74
N GLY A 56 7.66 13.93 13.03
CA GLY A 56 6.28 14.09 13.51
C GLY A 56 5.36 12.97 13.05
N HIS A 57 5.85 11.73 13.10
CA HIS A 57 5.09 10.51 12.79
C HIS A 57 4.48 10.49 11.38
N LEU A 58 5.15 11.11 10.40
CA LEU A 58 4.56 11.29 9.07
C LEU A 58 4.22 9.95 8.40
N TRP A 59 5.06 8.93 8.57
CA TRP A 59 4.80 7.58 8.03
C TRP A 59 3.46 7.02 8.51
N GLN A 60 3.24 7.06 9.82
CA GLN A 60 2.03 6.55 10.46
C GLN A 60 0.81 7.38 10.07
N ARG A 61 0.97 8.71 9.97
CA ARG A 61 -0.08 9.62 9.51
C ARG A 61 -0.45 9.39 8.04
N ILE A 62 0.51 9.08 7.17
CA ILE A 62 0.24 8.70 5.78
C ILE A 62 -0.58 7.43 5.75
N HIS A 63 -0.15 6.38 6.45
CA HIS A 63 -0.88 5.12 6.53
C HIS A 63 -2.32 5.33 7.00
N GLU A 64 -2.48 6.00 8.15
CA GLU A 64 -3.77 6.31 8.75
C GLU A 64 -4.68 7.11 7.79
N SER A 65 -4.12 8.14 7.14
CA SER A 65 -4.88 8.97 6.20
C SER A 65 -5.32 8.19 4.96
N LEU A 66 -4.46 7.31 4.42
CA LEU A 66 -4.81 6.47 3.28
C LEU A 66 -5.89 5.44 3.62
N VAL A 67 -5.79 4.82 4.81
CA VAL A 67 -6.82 3.89 5.31
C VAL A 67 -8.17 4.60 5.47
N MET A 68 -8.17 5.81 6.04
CA MET A 68 -9.40 6.59 6.20
C MET A 68 -10.04 6.97 4.86
N ASP A 69 -9.26 7.49 3.91
CA ASP A 69 -9.76 7.88 2.59
C ASP A 69 -10.28 6.66 1.81
N LEU A 70 -9.57 5.53 1.87
CA LEU A 70 -9.99 4.30 1.22
C LEU A 70 -11.24 3.70 1.87
N CYS A 71 -11.34 3.73 3.21
CA CYS A 71 -12.52 3.28 3.94
C CYS A 71 -13.75 4.10 3.57
N ALA A 72 -13.61 5.43 3.47
CA ALA A 72 -14.70 6.31 3.07
C ALA A 72 -15.14 6.06 1.61
N ALA A 73 -14.19 5.87 0.69
CA ALA A 73 -14.49 5.55 -0.71
C ALA A 73 -15.21 4.20 -0.84
N LEU A 74 -14.76 3.19 -0.10
CA LEU A 74 -15.39 1.87 -0.08
C LEU A 74 -16.77 1.90 0.55
N ASP A 75 -16.96 2.60 1.66
CA ASP A 75 -18.26 2.73 2.33
C ASP A 75 -19.29 3.37 1.40
N ALA A 76 -18.93 4.46 0.72
CA ALA A 76 -19.80 5.11 -0.27
C ALA A 76 -20.12 4.20 -1.46
N GLY A 77 -19.10 3.62 -2.10
CA GLY A 77 -19.27 2.82 -3.31
C GLY A 77 -19.96 1.46 -3.06
N LEU A 78 -19.63 0.80 -1.94
CA LEU A 78 -20.28 -0.47 -1.59
C LEU A 78 -21.70 -0.26 -1.10
N THR A 79 -22.01 0.82 -0.37
CA THR A 79 -23.40 1.12 0.02
C THR A 79 -24.30 1.34 -1.19
N GLU A 80 -23.80 2.03 -2.22
CA GLU A 80 -24.54 2.22 -3.48
C GLU A 80 -24.79 0.88 -4.20
N ARG A 81 -23.75 0.06 -4.37
CA ARG A 81 -23.86 -1.25 -5.04
C ARG A 81 -24.69 -2.25 -4.24
N ALA A 82 -24.55 -2.24 -2.92
CA ALA A 82 -25.35 -3.05 -1.98
C ALA A 82 -26.84 -2.74 -2.08
N ARG A 83 -27.20 -1.45 -2.21
CA ARG A 83 -28.59 -1.02 -2.41
C ARG A 83 -29.17 -1.56 -3.72
N ALA A 84 -28.40 -1.52 -4.81
CA ALA A 84 -28.82 -2.06 -6.10
C ALA A 84 -28.97 -3.59 -6.08
N ALA A 85 -28.11 -4.30 -5.34
CA ALA A 85 -28.13 -5.75 -5.22
C ALA A 85 -29.04 -6.29 -4.09
N ASN A 86 -29.70 -5.42 -3.32
CA ASN A 86 -30.47 -5.75 -2.12
C ASN A 86 -29.70 -6.64 -1.11
N ALA A 87 -28.39 -6.42 -1.00
CA ALA A 87 -27.47 -7.20 -0.17
C ALA A 87 -26.71 -6.23 0.76
N PRO A 88 -27.14 -6.05 2.02
CA PRO A 88 -26.52 -5.08 2.92
C PRO A 88 -25.06 -5.43 3.23
N VAL A 89 -24.23 -4.39 3.32
CA VAL A 89 -22.78 -4.48 3.58
C VAL A 89 -22.41 -3.48 4.67
N VAL A 90 -21.48 -3.87 5.53
CA VAL A 90 -20.91 -3.00 6.55
C VAL A 90 -19.42 -2.86 6.29
N VAL A 91 -18.95 -1.63 6.11
CA VAL A 91 -17.52 -1.32 6.00
C VAL A 91 -17.05 -0.74 7.33
N GLN A 92 -16.08 -1.40 7.94
CA GLN A 92 -15.51 -1.01 9.22
C GLN A 92 -14.00 -0.86 9.12
N LYS A 93 -13.48 0.24 9.65
CA LYS A 93 -12.06 0.38 9.92
C LYS A 93 -11.68 -0.40 11.19
N GLU A 94 -10.63 -1.20 11.09
CA GLU A 94 -10.10 -1.98 12.21
C GLU A 94 -9.23 -1.16 13.15
N ARG A 95 -9.23 -1.53 14.43
CA ARG A 95 -8.38 -0.91 15.44
C ARG A 95 -6.99 -1.52 15.38
N ILE A 96 -6.08 -0.86 14.68
CA ILE A 96 -4.70 -1.33 14.51
C ILE A 96 -3.74 -0.79 15.56
N HIS A 97 -2.66 -1.55 15.80
CA HIS A 97 -1.55 -1.07 16.62
C HIS A 97 -0.78 0.06 15.90
N PRO A 98 -0.42 1.18 16.54
CA PRO A 98 0.22 2.33 15.88
C PRO A 98 1.57 2.05 15.21
N ARG A 99 2.20 0.91 15.53
CA ARG A 99 3.47 0.47 14.94
C ARG A 99 3.29 -0.43 13.72
N LYS A 100 2.07 -0.88 13.42
CA LYS A 100 1.77 -1.80 12.30
C LYS A 100 2.27 -1.22 10.97
N SER A 101 2.03 0.07 10.73
CA SER A 101 2.33 0.77 9.48
C SER A 101 3.79 0.63 9.01
N TYR A 102 4.74 0.41 9.92
CA TYR A 102 6.16 0.26 9.60
C TYR A 102 6.72 -1.11 10.03
N ARG A 103 5.88 -2.10 10.33
CA ARG A 103 6.31 -3.49 10.54
C ARG A 103 6.25 -4.24 9.21
N MET A 104 7.40 -4.73 8.74
CA MET A 104 7.53 -5.33 7.39
C MET A 104 7.52 -6.87 7.35
N HIS A 105 7.33 -7.52 8.51
CA HIS A 105 7.41 -8.98 8.67
C HIS A 105 6.11 -9.62 9.16
N TRP A 106 5.10 -8.80 9.47
CA TRP A 106 3.73 -9.22 9.74
C TRP A 106 2.82 -8.01 9.55
N SER A 107 1.54 -8.29 9.34
CA SER A 107 0.50 -7.29 9.23
C SER A 107 -0.84 -7.81 9.79
N SER A 108 -1.89 -7.01 9.71
CA SER A 108 -3.27 -7.35 10.03
C SER A 108 -4.22 -6.59 9.09
N ALA A 109 -5.52 -6.87 9.11
CA ALA A 109 -6.47 -6.04 8.35
C ALA A 109 -6.50 -4.59 8.86
N ASP A 110 -6.70 -3.62 7.95
CA ASP A 110 -7.00 -2.21 8.26
C ASP A 110 -8.46 -1.88 8.06
N ILE A 111 -9.08 -2.49 7.05
CA ILE A 111 -10.49 -2.34 6.72
C ILE A 111 -11.08 -3.73 6.63
N ARG A 112 -12.26 -3.90 7.22
CA ARG A 112 -13.06 -5.10 7.18
C ARG A 112 -14.39 -4.75 6.51
N VAL A 113 -14.81 -5.63 5.60
CA VAL A 113 -16.09 -5.56 4.90
C VAL A 113 -16.87 -6.80 5.29
N ASP A 114 -17.98 -6.61 5.98
CA ASP A 114 -18.89 -7.68 6.38
C ASP A 114 -20.11 -7.69 5.45
N PHE A 115 -20.41 -8.86 4.88
CA PHE A 115 -21.58 -9.07 4.03
C PHE A 115 -22.64 -9.84 4.81
N VAL A 116 -23.89 -9.35 4.78
CA VAL A 116 -25.01 -10.04 5.44
C VAL A 116 -25.29 -11.39 4.77
N GLN A 117 -25.22 -11.46 3.44
CA GLN A 117 -25.20 -12.70 2.70
C GLN A 117 -23.78 -12.97 2.15
N PRO A 118 -23.25 -14.19 2.27
CA PRO A 118 -21.95 -14.53 1.69
C PRO A 118 -21.89 -14.23 0.20
N VAL A 119 -20.82 -13.56 -0.23
CA VAL A 119 -20.61 -13.19 -1.63
C VAL A 119 -19.58 -14.10 -2.28
N GLN A 120 -19.75 -14.35 -3.57
CA GLN A 120 -18.75 -15.06 -4.38
C GLN A 120 -17.46 -14.22 -4.44
N VAL A 121 -16.34 -14.90 -4.26
CA VAL A 121 -14.99 -14.36 -4.40
C VAL A 121 -14.19 -15.27 -5.29
N SER A 122 -13.12 -14.74 -5.89
CA SER A 122 -12.21 -15.57 -6.66
C SER A 122 -11.48 -16.56 -5.74
N ALA A 123 -11.31 -17.79 -6.23
CA ALA A 123 -10.52 -18.81 -5.52
C ALA A 123 -9.02 -18.48 -5.51
N MET A 124 -8.54 -17.81 -6.57
CA MET A 124 -7.14 -17.41 -6.72
C MET A 124 -7.00 -15.88 -6.58
N PRO A 125 -5.88 -15.40 -6.01
CA PRO A 125 -5.58 -13.98 -5.94
C PRO A 125 -4.98 -13.46 -7.26
N PHE A 126 -5.35 -12.24 -7.63
CA PHE A 126 -4.95 -11.54 -8.84
C PHE A 126 -4.24 -10.22 -8.52
N ALA A 127 -3.48 -9.71 -9.50
CA ALA A 127 -3.12 -8.30 -9.51
C ALA A 127 -4.36 -7.44 -9.75
N LEU A 128 -4.36 -6.19 -9.27
CA LEU A 128 -5.51 -5.29 -9.32
C LEU A 128 -6.19 -5.22 -10.70
N ASP A 129 -5.43 -4.95 -11.77
CA ASP A 129 -5.99 -4.84 -13.12
C ASP A 129 -6.68 -6.13 -13.59
N ALA A 130 -6.11 -7.29 -13.22
CA ALA A 130 -6.69 -8.59 -13.52
C ALA A 130 -7.94 -8.86 -12.67
N ALA A 131 -7.95 -8.42 -11.41
CA ALA A 131 -9.13 -8.50 -10.55
C ALA A 131 -10.29 -7.65 -11.10
N VAL A 132 -10.02 -6.41 -11.53
CA VAL A 132 -11.02 -5.54 -12.16
C VAL A 132 -11.58 -6.17 -13.44
N ARG A 133 -10.71 -6.71 -14.29
CA ARG A 133 -11.15 -7.44 -15.49
C ARG A 133 -12.02 -8.64 -15.11
N PHE A 134 -11.63 -9.40 -14.09
CA PHE A 134 -12.40 -10.53 -13.60
C PHE A 134 -13.80 -10.13 -13.10
N GLU A 135 -13.89 -9.05 -12.32
CA GLU A 135 -15.17 -8.49 -11.84
C GLU A 135 -16.06 -8.00 -12.98
N SER A 136 -15.47 -7.55 -14.11
CA SER A 136 -16.23 -7.09 -15.30
C SER A 136 -16.73 -8.22 -16.22
N MET A 137 -16.23 -9.45 -16.07
CA MET A 137 -16.64 -10.58 -16.90
C MET A 137 -18.05 -11.08 -16.53
N SER A 138 -18.77 -11.64 -17.50
CA SER A 138 -20.03 -12.32 -17.20
C SER A 138 -19.78 -13.59 -16.38
N ARG A 139 -20.79 -14.06 -15.63
CA ARG A 139 -20.70 -15.30 -14.84
C ARG A 139 -20.29 -16.51 -15.67
N GLU A 140 -20.79 -16.63 -16.89
CA GLU A 140 -20.42 -17.71 -17.82
C GLU A 140 -18.94 -17.62 -18.26
N GLN A 141 -18.43 -16.40 -18.44
CA GLN A 141 -17.02 -16.17 -18.79
C GLN A 141 -16.10 -16.45 -17.60
N GLN A 142 -16.49 -16.05 -16.39
CA GLN A 142 -15.77 -16.35 -15.15
C GLN A 142 -15.65 -17.87 -14.93
N GLN A 143 -16.72 -18.63 -15.20
CA GLN A 143 -16.72 -20.09 -15.11
C GLN A 143 -15.83 -20.77 -16.16
N ARG A 144 -15.74 -20.21 -17.37
CA ARG A 144 -14.90 -20.75 -18.47
C ARG A 144 -13.42 -20.39 -18.34
N SER A 145 -13.09 -19.28 -17.67
CA SER A 145 -11.71 -18.82 -17.49
C SER A 145 -10.95 -19.59 -16.40
N SER A 146 -10.72 -20.89 -16.61
CA SER A 146 -9.54 -21.65 -16.13
C SER A 146 -9.07 -21.44 -14.67
N CYS A 147 -9.95 -21.12 -13.73
CA CYS A 147 -9.65 -21.18 -12.29
C CYS A 147 -10.44 -22.39 -11.75
N LYS A 148 -9.80 -23.57 -11.75
CA LYS A 148 -10.43 -24.83 -11.38
C LYS A 148 -11.00 -24.76 -9.94
N GLU A 149 -12.32 -24.92 -9.88
CA GLU A 149 -13.12 -25.56 -8.83
C GLU A 149 -12.90 -25.10 -7.38
N ASP A 150 -13.64 -24.05 -6.99
CA ASP A 150 -14.78 -24.16 -6.08
C ASP A 150 -15.50 -22.80 -6.04
N ASP A 151 -16.84 -22.80 -5.91
CA ASP A 151 -17.60 -21.58 -5.63
C ASP A 151 -17.22 -21.09 -4.22
N THR A 152 -16.13 -20.34 -4.12
CA THR A 152 -15.67 -19.80 -2.85
C THR A 152 -16.53 -18.61 -2.46
N VAL A 153 -17.23 -18.73 -1.35
CA VAL A 153 -18.04 -17.66 -0.77
C VAL A 153 -17.41 -17.16 0.52
N THR A 154 -17.58 -15.88 0.80
CA THR A 154 -17.13 -15.29 2.07
C THR A 154 -18.16 -14.32 2.62
N ALA A 155 -18.31 -14.32 3.94
CA ALA A 155 -19.07 -13.31 4.67
C ALA A 155 -18.18 -12.12 5.09
N VAL A 156 -16.85 -12.27 5.05
CA VAL A 156 -15.90 -11.25 5.50
C VAL A 156 -14.79 -11.09 4.47
N PHE A 157 -14.51 -9.85 4.09
CA PHE A 157 -13.41 -9.50 3.21
C PHE A 157 -12.57 -8.39 3.85
N TRP A 158 -11.25 -8.53 3.82
CA TRP A 158 -10.35 -7.56 4.42
C TRP A 158 -9.54 -6.78 3.39
N LEU A 159 -9.14 -5.57 3.76
CA LEU A 159 -8.11 -4.82 3.07
C LEU A 159 -6.99 -4.45 4.02
N ASP A 160 -5.76 -4.49 3.52
CA ASP A 160 -4.53 -4.15 4.23
C ASP A 160 -3.72 -3.16 3.39
N VAL A 161 -3.36 -2.02 3.98
CA VAL A 161 -2.60 -0.96 3.33
C VAL A 161 -1.14 -1.04 3.78
N GLN A 162 -0.25 -1.31 2.83
CA GLN A 162 1.18 -1.38 3.06
C GLN A 162 1.88 -0.17 2.47
N LEU A 163 2.75 0.45 3.28
CA LEU A 163 3.64 1.50 2.83
C LEU A 163 5.03 0.90 2.57
N ARG A 164 5.68 1.35 1.51
CA ARG A 164 7.09 1.04 1.24
C ARG A 164 7.86 2.28 0.82
N TRP A 165 9.18 2.15 0.83
CA TRP A 165 10.11 3.12 0.28
C TRP A 165 11.07 2.36 -0.62
N GLY A 166 10.79 2.35 -1.93
CA GLY A 166 11.57 1.61 -2.91
C GLY A 166 13.00 2.15 -3.10
N ASP A 167 13.83 1.31 -3.71
CA ASP A 167 15.14 1.69 -4.21
C ASP A 167 15.24 1.39 -5.71
N TYR A 168 16.38 1.69 -6.32
CA TYR A 168 16.56 1.51 -7.76
C TYR A 168 16.42 0.05 -8.22
N ASP A 169 16.80 -0.90 -7.38
CA ASP A 169 16.76 -2.33 -7.74
C ASP A 169 15.37 -2.95 -7.49
N ASP A 170 14.63 -2.46 -6.49
CA ASP A 170 13.30 -2.92 -6.11
C ASP A 170 12.36 -1.72 -5.82
N HIS A 171 11.57 -1.36 -6.82
CA HIS A 171 10.52 -0.33 -6.76
C HIS A 171 9.19 -0.76 -7.39
N ASP A 172 9.09 -1.98 -7.94
CA ASP A 172 7.84 -2.48 -8.52
C ASP A 172 6.81 -2.77 -7.42
N ALA A 173 5.82 -1.87 -7.30
CA ALA A 173 4.75 -1.97 -6.30
C ALA A 173 3.88 -3.22 -6.49
N ALA A 174 3.61 -3.63 -7.72
CA ALA A 174 2.75 -4.78 -8.03
C ALA A 174 3.42 -6.10 -7.62
N ARG A 175 4.70 -6.26 -7.97
CA ARG A 175 5.50 -7.40 -7.54
C ARG A 175 5.60 -7.48 -6.02
N TYR A 176 5.82 -6.36 -5.36
CA TYR A 176 5.90 -6.32 -3.90
C TYR A 176 4.56 -6.68 -3.23
N ALA A 177 3.44 -6.18 -3.77
CA ALA A 177 2.10 -6.55 -3.29
C ALA A 177 1.88 -8.07 -3.34
N ALA A 178 2.24 -8.70 -4.46
CA ALA A 178 2.11 -10.15 -4.63
C ALA A 178 3.00 -10.95 -3.65
N ILE A 179 4.24 -10.51 -3.44
CA ILE A 179 5.16 -11.15 -2.48
C ILE A 179 4.60 -11.02 -1.06
N LYS A 180 4.23 -9.81 -0.64
CA LYS A 180 3.73 -9.56 0.72
C LYS A 180 2.41 -10.22 1.01
N PHE A 181 1.50 -10.23 0.05
CA PHE A 181 0.25 -10.99 0.18
C PHE A 181 0.55 -12.45 0.49
N ARG A 182 1.38 -13.11 -0.33
CA ARG A 182 1.75 -14.52 -0.14
C ARG A 182 2.49 -14.78 1.17
N GLU A 183 3.41 -13.90 1.56
CA GLU A 183 4.13 -14.02 2.83
C GLU A 183 3.19 -13.89 4.05
N TYR A 184 2.24 -12.96 4.00
CA TYR A 184 1.33 -12.69 5.12
C TYR A 184 0.17 -13.67 5.20
N THR A 185 -0.28 -14.25 4.08
CA THR A 185 -1.35 -15.26 4.07
C THR A 185 -0.82 -16.70 4.07
N ALA A 186 0.50 -16.91 4.09
CA ALA A 186 1.09 -18.25 4.13
C ALA A 186 0.70 -19.02 5.41
N PRO A 187 0.57 -20.36 5.34
CA PRO A 187 0.39 -21.17 6.53
C PRO A 187 1.51 -20.94 7.55
N GLY A 188 1.15 -20.63 8.80
CA GLY A 188 2.11 -20.34 9.87
C GLY A 188 2.69 -18.93 9.87
N ALA A 189 2.19 -18.03 9.01
CA ALA A 189 2.51 -16.61 9.08
C ALA A 189 2.07 -16.00 10.43
N ARG A 190 2.78 -14.96 10.88
CA ARG A 190 2.44 -14.20 12.10
C ARG A 190 1.27 -13.24 11.89
N SER A 191 0.95 -12.93 10.64
CA SER A 191 -0.14 -12.03 10.30
C SER A 191 -1.48 -12.67 10.60
N LEU A 192 -2.41 -11.89 11.12
CA LEU A 192 -3.76 -12.34 11.47
C LEU A 192 -4.76 -11.54 10.66
N TYR A 193 -5.51 -12.24 9.81
CA TYR A 193 -6.59 -11.69 9.00
C TYR A 193 -7.92 -12.34 9.40
N PRO A 194 -9.04 -11.60 9.32
CA PRO A 194 -10.35 -12.10 9.76
C PRO A 194 -10.95 -13.17 8.84
N SER A 195 -10.43 -13.30 7.62
CA SER A 195 -10.82 -14.32 6.64
C SER A 195 -9.64 -14.64 5.72
N PRO A 196 -9.67 -15.72 4.93
CA PRO A 196 -8.62 -16.00 3.94
C PRO A 196 -8.71 -15.09 2.70
N TYR A 197 -9.80 -14.32 2.56
CA TYR A 197 -10.08 -13.51 1.38
C TYR A 197 -9.92 -12.01 1.67
N GLY A 198 -9.08 -11.37 0.87
CA GLY A 198 -8.83 -9.95 1.00
C GLY A 198 -7.92 -9.41 -0.08
N LEU A 199 -7.61 -8.12 0.03
CA LEU A 199 -6.84 -7.34 -0.92
C LEU A 199 -5.75 -6.54 -0.20
N LEU A 200 -4.49 -6.75 -0.58
CA LEU A 200 -3.36 -6.00 -0.05
C LEU A 200 -3.01 -4.86 -1.02
N VAL A 201 -3.14 -3.63 -0.56
CA VAL A 201 -2.89 -2.39 -1.31
C VAL A 201 -1.53 -1.83 -0.89
N VAL A 202 -0.65 -1.55 -1.85
CA VAL A 202 0.71 -1.06 -1.61
C VAL A 202 0.86 0.35 -2.16
N PHE A 203 1.49 1.22 -1.38
CA PHE A 203 1.97 2.53 -1.83
C PHE A 203 3.49 2.60 -1.70
N ASP A 204 4.18 2.83 -2.82
CA ASP A 204 5.58 3.22 -2.84
C ASP A 204 5.72 4.73 -2.70
N LEU A 205 6.15 5.15 -1.51
CA LEU A 205 6.28 6.57 -1.17
C LEU A 205 7.47 7.25 -1.84
N ALA A 206 8.48 6.48 -2.30
CA ALA A 206 9.65 7.02 -2.98
C ALA A 206 9.34 7.31 -4.45
N TYR A 207 8.61 6.40 -5.11
CA TYR A 207 8.28 6.47 -6.53
C TYR A 207 6.87 7.02 -6.82
N ALA A 208 6.07 7.25 -5.78
CA ALA A 208 4.67 7.66 -5.89
C ALA A 208 3.80 6.70 -6.71
N GLU A 209 4.17 5.41 -6.69
CA GLU A 209 3.45 4.33 -7.33
C GLU A 209 2.55 3.62 -6.33
N TRP A 210 1.51 2.98 -6.82
CA TRP A 210 0.62 2.15 -6.01
C TRP A 210 0.19 0.94 -6.83
N SER A 211 -0.14 -0.13 -6.13
CA SER A 211 -0.70 -1.34 -6.74
C SER A 211 -1.47 -2.13 -5.69
N ALA A 212 -2.17 -3.18 -6.10
CA ALA A 212 -2.79 -4.10 -5.16
C ALA A 212 -2.74 -5.54 -5.68
N TYR A 213 -2.77 -6.49 -4.75
CA TYR A 213 -2.82 -7.91 -5.05
C TYR A 213 -3.69 -8.63 -4.03
N GLY A 214 -4.57 -9.52 -4.50
CA GLY A 214 -5.48 -10.26 -3.65
C GLY A 214 -6.68 -10.81 -4.40
N HIS A 215 -7.71 -11.21 -3.67
CA HIS A 215 -8.90 -11.84 -4.24
C HIS A 215 -9.83 -10.79 -4.85
N ALA A 216 -10.54 -11.17 -5.91
CA ALA A 216 -11.59 -10.36 -6.53
C ALA A 216 -12.94 -10.69 -5.87
N GLY A 217 -13.78 -9.69 -5.60
CA GLY A 217 -15.06 -9.87 -4.89
C GLY A 217 -16.26 -9.45 -5.74
N ALA A 218 -17.37 -10.20 -5.68
CA ALA A 218 -18.53 -9.99 -6.55
C ALA A 218 -19.23 -8.62 -6.43
N LEU A 219 -18.97 -7.82 -5.39
CA LEU A 219 -19.46 -6.43 -5.28
C LEU A 219 -18.50 -5.38 -5.87
N GLY A 220 -17.49 -5.85 -6.60
CA GLY A 220 -16.57 -5.03 -7.35
C GLY A 220 -15.64 -4.20 -6.46
N ILE A 221 -15.18 -4.78 -5.35
CA ILE A 221 -14.26 -4.11 -4.41
C ILE A 221 -12.98 -3.73 -5.13
N ALA A 222 -12.41 -4.60 -5.97
CA ALA A 222 -11.18 -4.28 -6.69
C ALA A 222 -11.41 -3.11 -7.64
N THR A 223 -12.57 -3.07 -8.30
CA THR A 223 -13.00 -1.94 -9.15
C THR A 223 -13.08 -0.63 -8.36
N LEU A 224 -13.75 -0.60 -7.21
CA LEU A 224 -13.85 0.60 -6.37
C LEU A 224 -12.48 1.08 -5.89
N VAL A 225 -11.60 0.15 -5.51
CA VAL A 225 -10.22 0.47 -5.13
C VAL A 225 -9.47 1.09 -6.31
N ALA A 226 -9.56 0.49 -7.50
CA ALA A 226 -8.90 1.01 -8.71
C ALA A 226 -9.40 2.41 -9.10
N GLU A 227 -10.70 2.68 -8.93
CA GLU A 227 -11.29 4.00 -9.18
C GLU A 227 -10.88 5.06 -8.13
N ALA A 228 -10.78 4.66 -6.85
CA ALA A 228 -10.46 5.57 -5.76
C ALA A 228 -8.97 5.94 -5.69
N LEU A 229 -8.06 4.99 -5.98
CA LEU A 229 -6.62 5.16 -5.79
C LEU A 229 -6.00 6.37 -6.54
N PRO A 230 -6.34 6.68 -7.81
CA PRO A 230 -5.81 7.86 -8.50
C PRO A 230 -6.15 9.18 -7.78
N ALA A 231 -7.39 9.29 -7.28
CA ALA A 231 -7.86 10.48 -6.57
C ALA A 231 -7.18 10.60 -5.21
N ILE A 232 -7.11 9.50 -4.45
CA ILE A 232 -6.42 9.43 -3.15
C ILE A 232 -4.94 9.75 -3.32
N ALA A 233 -4.26 9.11 -4.27
CA ALA A 233 -2.85 9.35 -4.55
C ALA A 233 -2.61 10.84 -4.84
N SER A 234 -3.47 11.48 -5.64
CA SER A 234 -3.26 12.88 -6.02
C SER A 234 -3.57 13.87 -4.90
N HIS A 235 -4.66 13.67 -4.15
CA HIS A 235 -5.24 14.69 -3.26
C HIS A 235 -5.06 14.41 -1.76
N ASN A 236 -4.55 13.24 -1.37
CA ASN A 236 -4.33 12.92 0.03
C ASN A 236 -3.39 13.96 0.69
N GLN A 237 -3.84 14.53 1.82
CA GLN A 237 -3.14 15.62 2.49
C GLN A 237 -1.78 15.18 3.05
N ALA A 238 -1.68 13.96 3.59
CA ALA A 238 -0.46 13.44 4.16
C ALA A 238 0.59 13.13 3.07
N LEU A 239 0.18 12.61 1.92
CA LEU A 239 1.04 12.45 0.75
C LEU A 239 1.49 13.80 0.17
N THR A 240 0.60 14.80 0.15
CA THR A 240 0.95 16.16 -0.27
C THR A 240 2.02 16.76 0.63
N LEU A 241 1.85 16.63 1.95
CA LEU A 241 2.85 17.06 2.93
C LEU A 241 4.20 16.34 2.74
N LEU A 242 4.20 15.03 2.44
CA LEU A 242 5.43 14.29 2.11
C LEU A 242 6.14 14.90 0.90
N ARG A 243 5.41 15.14 -0.20
CA ARG A 243 5.96 15.74 -1.43
C ARG A 243 6.54 17.12 -1.17
N GLU A 244 5.86 17.96 -0.39
CA GLU A 244 6.35 19.29 -0.02
C GLU A 244 7.66 19.21 0.78
N ARG A 245 7.72 18.31 1.77
CA ARG A 245 8.94 18.11 2.57
C ARG A 245 10.10 17.60 1.72
N LEU A 246 9.84 16.67 0.79
CA LEU A 246 10.84 16.20 -0.15
C LEU A 246 11.34 17.32 -1.07
N ARG A 247 10.44 18.11 -1.66
CA ARG A 247 10.82 19.28 -2.50
C ARG A 247 11.66 20.28 -1.72
N LYS A 248 11.26 20.60 -0.48
CA LYS A 248 12.00 21.51 0.40
C LYS A 248 13.38 20.96 0.75
N ALA A 249 13.49 19.67 1.10
CA ALA A 249 14.76 19.03 1.41
C ALA A 249 15.70 18.95 0.19
N LEU A 250 15.13 18.77 -1.00
CA LEU A 250 15.86 18.75 -2.28
C LEU A 250 16.10 20.14 -2.87
N GLN A 251 15.55 21.20 -2.27
CA GLN A 251 15.63 22.58 -2.74
C GLN A 251 15.16 22.73 -4.20
N LEU A 252 14.06 22.05 -4.54
CA LEU A 252 13.43 22.15 -5.86
C LEU A 252 12.44 23.31 -5.86
N LEU A 253 12.72 24.34 -6.66
CA LEU A 253 11.79 25.45 -6.90
C LEU A 253 10.92 25.14 -8.12
N ARG A 254 9.64 25.54 -8.08
CA ARG A 254 8.77 25.59 -9.27
C ARG A 254 8.70 27.03 -9.75
N SER A 255 8.72 27.25 -11.06
CA SER A 255 8.73 28.58 -11.68
C SER A 255 7.41 29.36 -11.54
N ARG A 256 6.38 28.81 -10.89
CA ARG A 256 5.08 29.48 -10.66
C ARG A 256 5.07 30.40 -9.43
N ASP A 257 6.17 30.48 -8.68
CA ASP A 257 6.33 31.35 -7.51
C ASP A 257 7.20 32.60 -7.83
N ARG A 258 7.14 33.10 -9.06
CA ARG A 258 7.70 34.40 -9.48
C ARG A 258 6.65 35.24 -10.20
#